data_AF-A0AA38J9V1-F1
#
_entry.id   AF-A0AA38J9V1-F1
#
_cell.length_a   1.000
_cell.length_b   1.000
_cell.length_c   1.000
_cell.angle_alpha   90.00
_cell.angle_beta   90.00
_cell.angle_gamma   90.00
#
_symmetry.space_group_name_H-M   'P 1'
#
loop_
_entity.id
_entity.type
_entity.pdbx_description
1 polymer ?
#
loop_
_entity_poly.entity_id
_entity_poly.type
_entity_poly.pdbx_seq_one_letter_code
_entity_poly.pdbx_strand_id
1 'polypeptide(L)'
;MGKSPFSTIPVPLESSQFLVFSSYLAHRSALNKSDKGRAVIYVTYNHIFDGGDKHEAYYQDHRRLWPPTAERLPGERYDAGAKLYGFGTPMLSVVEDGYKNTGV
;
A
#
# COMPACT_ATOMS: atom_id res chain seq x y z
N MET A 1 22.65 -21.08 7.92
CA MET A 1 21.56 -20.24 7.36
C MET A 1 21.46 -20.57 5.87
N GLY A 2 20.48 -21.39 5.47
CA GLY A 2 20.35 -21.86 4.09
C GLY A 2 20.04 -20.67 3.16
N LYS A 3 20.75 -20.56 2.04
CA LYS A 3 20.41 -19.56 1.02
C LYS A 3 18.98 -19.82 0.55
N SER A 4 18.15 -18.78 0.51
CA SER A 4 16.84 -18.83 -0.14
C SER A 4 16.99 -19.39 -1.55
N PRO A 5 16.17 -20.36 -1.99
CA PRO A 5 16.24 -20.92 -3.35
C PRO A 5 15.82 -19.89 -4.41
N PHE A 6 15.27 -18.74 -4.01
CA PHE A 6 14.84 -17.69 -4.91
C PHE A 6 15.88 -16.56 -5.00
N SER A 7 16.35 -16.30 -6.22
CA SER A 7 17.19 -15.15 -6.54
C SER A 7 16.31 -13.94 -6.88
N THR A 8 16.60 -12.79 -6.27
CA THR A 8 15.94 -11.52 -6.60
C THR A 8 16.77 -10.76 -7.62
N ILE A 9 16.15 -10.33 -8.72
CA ILE A 9 16.79 -9.51 -9.75
C ILE A 9 16.47 -8.02 -9.46
N PRO A 10 17.47 -7.15 -9.24
CA PRO A 10 17.24 -5.73 -9.06
C PRO A 10 16.84 -5.07 -10.40
N VAL A 11 15.86 -4.16 -10.36
CA VAL A 11 15.44 -3.35 -11.50
C VAL A 11 15.64 -1.88 -11.13
N PRO A 12 16.83 -1.30 -11.41
CA PRO A 12 17.06 0.12 -11.18
C PRO A 12 16.24 0.95 -12.17
N LEU A 13 15.62 2.02 -11.68
CA LEU A 13 14.85 2.97 -12.48
C LEU A 13 15.36 4.38 -12.23
N GLU A 14 15.51 5.14 -13.31
CA GLU A 14 15.69 6.57 -13.26
C GLU A 14 14.35 7.29 -13.09
N SER A 15 14.40 8.57 -12.71
CA SER A 15 13.19 9.40 -12.70
C SER A 15 12.53 9.38 -14.08
N SER A 16 11.19 9.31 -14.10
CA SER A 16 10.36 9.18 -15.31
C SER A 16 10.35 7.82 -16.00
N GLN A 17 11.08 6.82 -15.48
CA GLN A 17 10.89 5.43 -15.89
C GLN A 17 9.80 4.76 -15.06
N PHE A 18 9.07 3.82 -15.68
CA PHE A 18 8.06 3.02 -15.00
C PHE A 18 8.27 1.53 -15.27
N LEU A 19 7.87 0.72 -14.30
CA LEU A 19 7.88 -0.73 -14.39
C LEU A 19 6.45 -1.24 -14.30
N VAL A 20 6.03 -1.99 -15.31
CA VAL A 20 4.74 -2.69 -15.32
C VAL A 20 4.99 -4.16 -15.00
N PHE A 21 4.23 -4.71 -14.06
CA PHE A 21 4.32 -6.11 -13.67
C PHE A 21 2.94 -6.66 -13.31
N SER A 22 2.75 -7.97 -13.45
CA SER A 22 1.50 -8.64 -13.08
C SER A 22 1.40 -8.81 -11.56
N SER A 23 0.18 -8.98 -11.06
CA SER A 23 -0.09 -9.28 -9.63
C SER A 23 0.54 -10.60 -9.14
N TYR A 24 0.94 -11.47 -10.06
CA TYR A 24 1.59 -12.75 -9.76
C TYR A 24 3.11 -12.65 -9.62
N LEU A 25 3.72 -11.49 -9.91
CA LEU A 25 5.16 -11.30 -9.75
C LEU A 25 5.49 -10.96 -8.29
N ALA A 26 6.15 -11.87 -7.58
CA ALA A 26 6.68 -11.58 -6.25
C ALA A 26 7.74 -10.47 -6.33
N HIS A 27 7.52 -9.37 -5.59
CA HIS A 27 8.38 -8.20 -5.61
C HIS A 27 8.55 -7.61 -4.20
N ARG A 28 9.67 -6.90 -3.98
CA ARG A 28 9.94 -6.21 -2.71
C ARG A 28 10.89 -5.03 -2.93
N SER A 29 10.80 -4.03 -2.07
CA SER A 29 11.84 -3.00 -1.97
C SER A 29 13.05 -3.51 -1.20
N ALA A 30 14.25 -3.21 -1.68
CA ALA A 30 15.46 -3.34 -0.88
C ALA A 30 15.60 -2.14 0.08
N LEU A 31 16.43 -2.31 1.12
CA LEU A 31 16.81 -1.22 2.02
C LEU A 31 17.34 -0.02 1.21
N ASN A 32 16.89 1.20 1.55
CA ASN A 32 17.48 2.40 0.98
C ASN A 32 18.83 2.67 1.65
N LYS A 33 19.92 2.68 0.88
CA LYS A 33 21.28 2.93 1.36
C LYS A 33 21.83 4.29 0.93
N SER A 34 21.04 5.11 0.22
CA SER A 34 21.44 6.46 -0.15
C SER A 34 21.08 7.46 0.97
N ASP A 35 21.67 8.65 0.87
CA ASP A 35 21.36 9.85 1.64
C ASP A 35 20.12 10.61 1.12
N LYS A 36 19.49 10.10 0.05
CA LYS A 36 18.32 10.71 -0.60
C LYS A 36 17.06 9.90 -0.32
N GLY A 37 15.94 10.62 -0.19
CA GLY A 37 14.62 10.00 -0.18
C GLY A 37 14.34 9.23 -1.47
N ARG A 38 13.50 8.19 -1.38
CA ARG A 38 13.02 7.41 -2.54
C ARG A 38 11.49 7.41 -2.52
N ALA A 39 10.89 7.96 -3.57
CA ALA A 39 9.45 7.99 -3.78
C ALA A 39 9.08 7.17 -5.03
N VAL A 40 7.91 6.54 -4.99
CA VAL A 40 7.33 5.77 -6.11
C VAL A 40 5.83 6.05 -6.14
N ILE A 41 5.27 6.20 -7.34
CA ILE A 41 3.83 6.26 -7.54
C ILE A 41 3.39 4.88 -8.04
N TYR A 42 2.43 4.29 -7.34
CA TYR A 42 1.83 3.01 -7.74
C TYR A 42 0.50 3.26 -8.44
N VAL A 43 0.34 2.62 -9.60
CA VAL A 43 -0.92 2.59 -10.34
C VAL A 43 -1.25 1.13 -10.61
N THR A 44 -2.46 0.73 -10.26
CA THR A 44 -2.97 -0.61 -10.52
C THR A 44 -3.91 -0.58 -11.73
N TYR A 45 -3.77 -1.56 -12.61
CA TYR A 45 -4.62 -1.75 -13.78
C TYR A 45 -5.37 -3.07 -13.64
N ASN A 46 -6.68 -3.05 -13.87
CA ASN A 46 -7.51 -4.25 -14.01
C ASN A 46 -8.13 -4.27 -15.41
N HIS A 47 -8.07 -5.41 -16.08
CA HIS A 47 -8.72 -5.57 -17.37
C HIS A 47 -10.23 -5.71 -17.18
N ILE A 48 -11.05 -5.15 -18.08
CA ILE A 48 -12.52 -5.22 -17.97
C ILE A 48 -13.05 -6.67 -17.98
N PHE A 49 -12.31 -7.58 -18.63
CA PHE A 49 -12.62 -9.01 -18.65
C PHE A 49 -12.33 -9.73 -17.32
N ASP A 50 -11.56 -9.12 -16.41
CA ASP A 50 -11.21 -9.69 -15.10
C ASP A 50 -12.25 -9.36 -14.01
N GLY A 51 -13.53 -9.25 -14.40
CA GLY A 51 -14.64 -9.02 -13.46
C GLY A 51 -15.31 -7.64 -13.55
N GLY A 52 -15.18 -6.95 -14.68
CA GLY A 52 -15.89 -5.71 -14.99
C GLY A 52 -15.25 -4.45 -14.42
N ASP A 53 -15.95 -3.33 -14.57
CA ASP A 53 -15.58 -2.07 -13.92
C ASP A 53 -16.07 -2.09 -12.47
N LYS A 54 -15.11 -2.02 -11.54
CA LYS A 54 -15.36 -1.94 -10.09
C LYS A 54 -14.80 -0.67 -9.46
N HIS A 55 -14.32 0.27 -10.27
CA HIS A 55 -13.58 1.43 -9.79
C HIS A 55 -14.42 2.25 -8.79
N GLU A 56 -15.59 2.72 -9.20
CA GLU A 56 -16.46 3.56 -8.36
C GLU A 56 -16.91 2.83 -7.08
N ALA A 57 -17.43 1.61 -7.23
CA ALA A 57 -17.90 0.81 -6.10
C ALA A 57 -16.79 0.52 -5.08
N TYR A 58 -15.57 0.21 -5.54
CA TYR A 58 -14.43 -0.01 -4.68
C TYR A 58 -14.10 1.23 -3.84
N TYR A 59 -14.06 2.42 -4.44
CA TYR A 59 -13.70 3.63 -3.71
C TYR A 59 -14.79 4.10 -2.74
N GLN A 60 -16.06 3.92 -3.11
CA GLN A 60 -17.18 4.18 -2.20
C GLN A 60 -17.12 3.27 -0.96
N ASP A 61 -16.89 1.97 -1.16
CA ASP A 61 -16.75 1.02 -0.05
C ASP A 61 -15.50 1.28 0.78
N HIS A 62 -14.36 1.58 0.14
CA HIS A 62 -13.11 1.88 0.84
C HIS A 62 -13.26 3.14 1.70
N ARG A 63 -13.85 4.23 1.18
CA ARG A 63 -14.06 5.46 1.96
C ARG A 63 -15.00 5.22 3.16
N ARG A 64 -16.01 4.36 3.01
CA ARG A 64 -16.93 4.01 4.10
C ARG A 64 -16.28 3.14 5.17
N LEU A 65 -15.53 2.12 4.76
CA LEU A 65 -15.01 1.08 5.66
C LEU A 65 -13.62 1.39 6.21
N TRP A 66 -12.79 2.10 5.46
CA TRP A 66 -11.41 2.45 5.79
C TRP A 66 -11.04 3.83 5.22
N PRO A 67 -11.70 4.91 5.66
CA PRO A 67 -11.44 6.24 5.12
C PRO A 67 -9.98 6.67 5.35
N PRO A 68 -9.48 7.60 4.51
CA PRO A 68 -8.27 8.35 4.80
C PRO A 68 -8.29 8.89 6.23
N THR A 69 -7.13 8.96 6.89
CA THR A 69 -7.04 9.36 8.30
C THR A 69 -7.76 10.69 8.60
N ALA A 70 -7.70 11.65 7.67
CA ALA A 70 -8.36 12.95 7.82
C ALA A 70 -9.90 12.91 7.76
N GLU A 71 -10.48 11.85 7.19
CA GLU A 71 -11.94 11.64 7.07
C GLU A 71 -12.48 10.72 8.17
N ARG A 72 -11.63 10.23 9.08
CA ARG A 72 -12.03 9.32 10.17
C ARG A 72 -12.76 10.07 11.28
N LEU A 73 -13.82 9.47 11.80
CA LEU A 73 -14.59 10.02 12.90
C LEU A 73 -13.94 9.65 14.26
N PRO A 74 -13.91 10.57 15.23
CA PRO A 74 -13.49 10.26 16.60
C PRO A 74 -14.33 9.13 17.21
N GLY A 75 -13.71 8.22 17.97
CA GLY A 75 -14.38 7.09 18.61
C GLY A 75 -14.76 5.92 17.69
N GLU A 76 -14.71 6.08 16.36
CA GLU A 76 -15.04 5.01 15.42
C GLU A 76 -13.86 4.06 15.18
N ARG A 77 -14.16 2.76 15.20
CA ARG A 77 -13.18 1.69 15.03
C ARG A 77 -13.38 1.01 13.68
N TYR A 78 -12.60 1.43 12.69
CA TYR A 78 -12.65 0.91 11.31
C TYR A 78 -12.06 -0.51 11.15
N ASP A 79 -12.19 -1.37 12.16
CA ASP A 79 -11.47 -2.65 12.29
C ASP A 79 -11.73 -3.62 11.11
N ALA A 80 -12.95 -3.63 10.58
CA ALA A 80 -13.30 -4.44 9.40
C ALA A 80 -12.57 -3.95 8.14
N GLY A 81 -12.55 -2.64 7.91
CA GLY A 81 -11.77 -2.04 6.83
C GLY A 81 -10.27 -2.24 7.00
N ALA A 82 -9.77 -2.23 8.24
CA ALA A 82 -8.36 -2.46 8.56
C ALA A 82 -7.90 -3.82 8.04
N LYS A 83 -8.71 -4.85 8.33
CA LYS A 83 -8.41 -6.22 7.92
C LYS A 83 -8.51 -6.39 6.41
N LEU A 84 -9.43 -5.69 5.77
CA LEU A 84 -9.68 -5.82 4.34
C LEU A 84 -8.67 -5.04 3.48
N TYR A 85 -8.44 -3.76 3.82
CA TYR A 85 -7.62 -2.85 3.02
C TYR A 85 -6.23 -2.58 3.61
N GLY A 86 -6.07 -2.79 4.91
CA GLY A 86 -4.85 -2.51 5.66
C GLY A 86 -4.01 -3.74 6.04
N PHE A 87 -4.28 -4.93 5.48
CA PHE A 87 -3.63 -6.19 5.90
C PHE A 87 -2.09 -6.13 5.91
N GLY A 88 -1.48 -5.34 5.04
CA GLY A 88 -0.02 -5.15 4.95
C GLY A 88 0.51 -3.88 5.62
N THR A 89 -0.33 -3.04 6.22
CA THR A 89 0.14 -1.80 6.86
C THR A 89 0.44 -2.02 8.34
N PRO A 90 1.57 -1.47 8.87
CA PRO A 90 1.79 -1.43 10.31
C PRO A 90 0.78 -0.52 11.04
N MET A 91 -0.05 0.22 10.31
CA MET A 91 -1.14 1.06 10.85
C MET A 91 -2.36 0.21 11.27
N LEU A 92 -2.14 -0.81 12.11
CA LEU A 92 -3.18 -1.70 12.62
C LEU A 92 -3.99 -1.09 13.77
N SER A 93 -3.46 -0.04 14.41
CA SER A 93 -4.15 0.67 15.48
C SER A 93 -4.65 2.01 14.98
N VAL A 94 -5.96 2.21 15.07
CA VAL A 94 -6.56 3.54 15.17
C VAL A 94 -6.13 4.07 16.53
N VAL A 95 -4.89 4.56 16.65
CA VAL A 95 -4.47 5.26 17.86
C VAL A 95 -5.09 6.65 17.74
N GLU A 96 -6.00 6.97 18.65
CA GLU A 96 -6.71 8.26 18.73
C GLU A 96 -5.75 9.47 18.72
N ASP A 97 -4.44 9.24 18.98
CA ASP A 97 -3.38 10.25 19.05
C ASP A 97 -2.04 9.80 18.43
N GLY A 98 -2.04 8.86 17.48
CA GLY A 98 -0.80 8.26 16.94
C GLY A 98 0.22 9.24 16.35
N TYR A 99 -0.23 10.40 15.85
CA TYR A 99 0.62 11.46 15.30
C TYR A 99 0.99 12.57 16.30
N LYS A 100 0.31 12.67 17.46
CA LYS A 100 0.67 13.70 18.46
C LYS A 100 1.94 13.35 19.25
N ASN A 101 2.31 12.07 19.25
CA ASN A 101 3.50 11.57 19.96
C ASN A 101 4.68 11.25 19.02
N THR A 102 4.58 11.52 17.71
CA THR A 102 5.67 11.21 16.76
C THR A 102 6.77 12.26 16.69
N GLY A 103 6.61 13.42 17.34
CA GLY A 103 7.69 14.41 17.47
C GLY A 103 8.28 14.89 16.14
N VAL A 104 7.50 14.83 15.06
CA VAL A 104 7.81 15.42 13.75
C VAL A 104 7.08 16.75 13.65
#